data_AF-A0A1E4P371-F1
#
_entry.id   AF-A0A1E4P371-F1
#
_cell.length_a   1.000
_cell.length_b   1.000
_cell.length_c   1.000
_cell.angle_alpha   90.00
_cell.angle_beta   90.00
_cell.angle_gamma   90.00
#
_symmetry.space_group_name_H-M   'P 1'
#
loop_
_entity.id
_entity.type
_entity.pdbx_description
1 polymer ?
#
loop_
_entity_poly.entity_id
_entity_poly.type
_entity_poly.pdbx_seq_one_letter_code
_entity_poly.pdbx_strand_id
1 'polypeptide(L)'
;MTGGGTFDLLVEDVGPDGLEVECKSIGEDKGRKVHKREALDFYGLLWPHLQPTIKGLQSGLSAVLTLQGRLPERHAQRVDLARGFARAIFAGKSTSLPDGSGVRISEFDPAVLGDIPNGVQPSEVRATIDQVSETQNRQTMVVGTHAGGALALTLQSSQDDALMKAIFDTLSDSARRQFSGTRGAMFLVGLHGLGGDQLFSVAQQDQDISQTPTALRIAVSRFLSGEGRDHVVGVGFLSESGLQPLEAGLVESGGTAYYFPKRESPKWSEDFSGLFAWNHPNAQLGADGLGRSP
;
A
#
# COMPACT_ATOMS: atom_id res chain seq x y z
N MET A 1 -3.23 -40.11 10.88
CA MET A 1 -3.27 -38.75 11.45
C MET A 1 -3.93 -37.85 10.41
N THR A 2 -5.13 -37.41 10.72
CA THR A 2 -5.96 -36.46 9.96
C THR A 2 -5.43 -35.03 10.11
N GLY A 3 -5.52 -34.25 9.03
CA GLY A 3 -5.23 -32.81 8.86
C GLY A 3 -4.70 -32.01 10.06
N GLY A 4 -3.43 -31.59 9.98
CA GLY A 4 -2.78 -30.69 10.94
C GLY A 4 -2.64 -29.25 10.40
N GLY A 5 -3.63 -28.75 9.66
CA GLY A 5 -3.66 -27.35 9.24
C GLY A 5 -3.93 -26.41 10.43
N THR A 6 -3.38 -25.21 10.40
CA THR A 6 -3.54 -24.13 11.40
C THR A 6 -4.28 -22.92 10.84
N PHE A 7 -5.04 -23.13 9.77
CA PHE A 7 -5.83 -22.09 9.11
C PHE A 7 -6.81 -21.38 10.05
N ASP A 8 -7.14 -20.13 9.76
CA ASP A 8 -7.98 -19.30 10.63
C ASP A 8 -9.46 -19.76 10.69
N LEU A 9 -10.04 -20.23 9.58
CA LEU A 9 -11.45 -20.60 9.51
C LEU A 9 -11.69 -21.83 8.60
N LEU A 10 -12.58 -22.72 9.02
CA LEU A 10 -13.17 -23.76 8.15
C LEU A 10 -14.64 -23.41 7.91
N VAL A 11 -15.03 -23.29 6.65
CA VAL A 11 -16.43 -23.19 6.25
C VAL A 11 -16.91 -24.59 5.88
N GLU A 12 -17.66 -25.24 6.79
CA GLU A 12 -18.00 -26.66 6.67
C GLU A 12 -19.04 -26.96 5.58
N ASP A 13 -20.00 -26.06 5.36
CA ASP A 13 -21.16 -26.27 4.47
C ASP A 13 -20.98 -25.73 3.04
N VAL A 14 -19.74 -25.71 2.54
CA VAL A 14 -19.44 -25.28 1.16
C VAL A 14 -18.48 -26.25 0.48
N GLY A 15 -18.89 -26.79 -0.66
CA GLY A 15 -18.13 -27.82 -1.35
C GLY A 15 -18.23 -29.19 -0.68
N PRO A 16 -17.63 -30.23 -1.28
CA PRO A 16 -17.78 -31.60 -0.81
C PRO A 16 -17.13 -31.85 0.56
N ASP A 17 -16.08 -31.08 0.86
CA ASP A 17 -15.23 -31.24 2.03
C ASP A 17 -15.05 -29.91 2.78
N GLY A 18 -15.94 -28.92 2.63
CA GLY A 18 -15.72 -27.60 3.21
C GLY A 18 -14.56 -26.81 2.56
N LEU A 19 -14.40 -25.56 2.99
CA LEU A 19 -13.38 -24.62 2.52
C LEU A 19 -12.51 -24.13 3.68
N GLU A 20 -11.20 -24.33 3.57
CA GLU A 20 -10.22 -23.74 4.50
C GLU A 20 -9.94 -22.29 4.09
N VAL A 21 -9.98 -21.36 5.04
CA VAL A 21 -9.74 -19.93 4.81
C VAL A 21 -8.61 -19.48 5.73
N GLU A 22 -7.60 -18.85 5.13
CA GLU A 22 -6.49 -18.22 5.84
C GLU A 22 -6.49 -16.71 5.61
N CYS A 23 -6.50 -15.95 6.69
CA CYS A 23 -6.49 -14.50 6.67
C CYS A 23 -5.06 -13.97 6.86
N LYS A 24 -4.65 -13.01 6.04
CA LYS A 24 -3.37 -12.30 6.20
C LYS A 24 -3.57 -10.81 6.11
N SER A 25 -3.11 -10.09 7.14
CA SER A 25 -2.99 -8.64 7.10
C SER A 25 -1.59 -8.24 6.64
N ILE A 26 -1.51 -7.36 5.64
CA ILE A 26 -0.29 -6.79 5.11
C ILE A 26 -0.24 -5.31 5.49
N GLY A 27 0.61 -5.00 6.47
CA GLY A 27 0.82 -3.62 6.92
C GLY A 27 1.48 -2.73 5.86
N GLU A 28 1.21 -1.43 5.94
CA GLU A 28 1.65 -0.39 5.00
C GLU A 28 3.17 -0.37 4.74
N ASP A 29 3.95 -0.78 5.74
CA ASP A 29 5.42 -0.77 5.72
C ASP A 29 6.02 -2.06 5.15
N LYS A 30 5.21 -3.11 4.90
CA LYS A 30 5.75 -4.40 4.44
C LYS A 30 6.42 -4.24 3.08
N GLY A 31 7.68 -4.62 3.00
CA GLY A 31 8.46 -4.54 1.76
C GLY A 31 8.95 -3.12 1.42
N ARG A 32 8.60 -2.09 2.20
CA ARG A 32 9.15 -0.75 2.02
C ARG A 32 10.63 -0.71 2.36
N LYS A 33 11.40 0.10 1.62
CA LYS A 33 12.81 0.36 1.95
C LYS A 33 12.95 1.34 3.12
N VAL A 34 12.05 2.31 3.20
CA VAL A 34 11.96 3.28 4.30
C VAL A 34 10.63 3.06 5.01
N HIS A 35 10.68 2.49 6.21
CA HIS A 35 9.49 2.28 7.03
C HIS A 35 9.05 3.59 7.68
N LYS A 36 7.74 3.76 7.91
CA LYS A 36 7.16 4.96 8.53
C LYS A 36 7.79 5.28 9.87
N ARG A 37 7.95 4.28 10.74
CA ARG A 37 8.58 4.45 12.06
C ARG A 37 10.02 4.97 11.94
N GLU A 38 10.81 4.39 11.05
CA GLU A 38 12.20 4.84 10.86
C GLU A 38 12.29 6.25 10.27
N ALA A 39 11.35 6.62 9.39
CA ALA A 39 11.26 7.98 8.87
C ALA A 39 10.92 8.97 9.99
N LEU A 40 9.96 8.65 10.86
CA LEU A 40 9.61 9.48 12.02
C LEU A 40 10.79 9.64 12.98
N ASP A 41 11.49 8.55 13.30
CA ASP A 41 12.69 8.58 14.14
C ASP A 41 13.77 9.48 13.52
N PHE A 42 13.97 9.39 12.20
CA PHE A 42 14.91 10.22 11.47
C PHE A 42 14.49 11.70 11.46
N TYR A 43 13.20 12.01 11.28
CA TYR A 43 12.70 13.38 11.39
C TYR A 43 12.94 13.97 12.78
N GLY A 44 12.85 13.16 13.84
CA GLY A 44 13.22 13.55 15.20
C GLY A 44 14.69 13.96 15.31
N LEU A 45 15.61 13.26 14.63
CA LEU A 45 17.04 13.62 14.59
C LEU A 45 17.31 14.88 13.76
N LEU A 46 16.51 15.09 12.72
CA LEU A 46 16.63 16.23 11.81
C LEU A 46 16.11 17.54 12.43
N TRP A 47 15.06 17.46 13.25
CA TRP A 47 14.32 18.61 13.77
C TRP A 47 15.18 19.67 14.47
N PRO A 48 16.13 19.33 15.39
CA PRO A 48 16.97 20.33 16.04
C PRO A 48 17.85 21.13 15.06
N HIS A 49 18.16 20.55 13.90
CA HIS A 49 18.98 21.17 12.88
C HIS A 49 18.20 22.07 11.91
N LEU A 50 16.87 21.91 11.84
CA LEU A 50 16.00 22.69 10.95
C LEU A 50 15.40 23.94 11.61
N GLN A 51 15.34 23.98 12.94
CA GLN A 51 14.80 25.09 13.73
C GLN A 51 15.27 26.49 13.26
N PRO A 52 16.55 26.73 12.91
CA PRO A 52 16.98 28.03 12.40
C PRO A 52 16.40 28.35 11.02
N THR A 53 16.32 27.36 10.14
CA THR A 53 15.86 27.52 8.75
C THR A 53 14.36 27.81 8.67
N ILE A 54 13.55 27.19 9.53
CA ILE A 54 12.09 27.33 9.50
C ILE A 54 11.58 28.66 10.07
N LYS A 55 12.36 29.35 10.93
CA LYS A 55 11.90 30.55 11.65
C LYS A 55 11.59 31.75 10.75
N GLY A 56 12.15 31.80 9.54
CA GLY A 56 11.95 32.90 8.59
C GLY A 56 11.47 32.46 7.21
N LEU A 57 11.12 31.18 7.04
CA LEU A 57 10.71 30.67 5.75
C LEU A 57 9.29 31.16 5.41
N GLN A 58 9.19 32.02 4.40
CA GLN A 58 7.92 32.59 3.89
C GLN A 58 7.41 31.88 2.63
N SER A 59 8.26 31.10 1.97
CA SER A 59 7.93 30.31 0.77
C SER A 59 7.75 28.83 1.09
N GLY A 60 7.32 28.06 0.10
CA GLY A 60 7.27 26.60 0.18
C GLY A 60 8.61 26.03 -0.24
N LEU A 61 9.18 25.14 0.58
CA LEU A 61 10.40 24.42 0.26
C LEU A 61 10.14 22.91 0.35
N SER A 62 10.35 22.21 -0.75
CA SER A 62 10.30 20.76 -0.84
C SER A 62 11.73 20.24 -0.81
N ALA A 63 12.03 19.37 0.16
CA ALA A 63 13.33 18.75 0.31
C ALA A 63 13.19 17.23 0.35
N VAL A 64 13.77 16.58 -0.66
CA VAL A 64 13.70 15.13 -0.84
C VAL A 64 15.08 14.53 -0.62
N LEU A 65 15.18 13.61 0.34
CA LEU A 65 16.35 12.80 0.61
C LEU A 65 16.18 11.41 -0.02
N THR A 66 17.02 11.11 -1.02
CA THR A 66 17.07 9.83 -1.72
C THR A 66 18.24 9.00 -1.22
N LEU A 67 17.92 7.96 -0.47
CA LEU A 67 18.89 6.98 0.05
C LEU A 67 19.26 5.98 -1.03
N GLN A 68 20.49 5.46 -1.02
CA GLN A 68 20.91 4.36 -1.93
C GLN A 68 20.23 3.01 -1.64
N GLY A 69 19.54 2.91 -0.51
CA GLY A 69 18.87 1.71 -0.03
C GLY A 69 18.01 2.03 1.18
N ARG A 70 18.47 1.67 2.37
CA ARG A 70 17.77 1.93 3.63
C ARG A 70 18.44 3.06 4.42
N LEU A 71 17.75 3.54 5.46
CA LEU A 71 18.39 4.40 6.46
C LEU A 71 19.56 3.65 7.11
N PRO A 72 20.68 4.32 7.42
CA PRO A 72 21.81 3.69 8.11
C PRO A 72 21.37 3.03 9.42
N GLU A 73 21.87 1.85 9.75
CA GLU A 73 21.48 1.17 11.00
C GLU A 73 22.06 1.84 12.25
N ARG A 74 23.26 2.43 12.13
CA ARG A 74 23.95 3.04 13.28
C ARG A 74 23.44 4.44 13.55
N HIS A 75 23.10 4.71 14.81
CA HIS A 75 22.61 6.02 15.26
C HIS A 75 23.54 7.19 14.84
N ALA A 76 24.86 7.04 15.03
CA ALA A 76 25.83 8.08 14.65
C ALA A 76 25.74 8.44 13.15
N GLN A 77 25.59 7.43 12.28
CA GLN A 77 25.44 7.66 10.84
C GLN A 77 24.11 8.34 10.50
N ARG A 78 23.01 8.00 11.21
CA ARG A 78 21.72 8.70 11.06
C ARG A 78 21.83 10.18 11.45
N VAL A 79 22.55 10.49 12.53
CA VAL A 79 22.80 11.88 12.95
C VAL A 79 23.64 12.65 11.93
N ASP A 80 24.70 12.03 11.40
CA ASP A 80 25.54 12.66 10.38
C ASP A 80 24.77 12.92 9.08
N LEU A 81 23.92 11.97 8.67
CA LEU A 81 23.01 12.10 7.54
C LEU A 81 22.00 13.25 7.77
N ALA A 82 21.36 13.31 8.95
CA ALA A 82 20.43 14.37 9.30
C ALA A 82 21.10 15.76 9.28
N ARG A 83 22.32 15.87 9.81
CA ARG A 83 23.10 17.12 9.77
C ARG A 83 23.49 17.51 8.34
N GLY A 84 23.90 16.54 7.53
CA GLY A 84 24.20 16.74 6.11
C GLY A 84 22.98 17.27 5.35
N PHE A 85 21.83 16.63 5.55
CA PHE A 85 20.59 17.02 4.91
C PHE A 85 20.11 18.40 5.37
N ALA A 86 20.14 18.70 6.67
CA ALA A 86 19.79 20.03 7.18
C ALA A 86 20.67 21.15 6.59
N ARG A 87 21.97 20.89 6.41
CA ARG A 87 22.87 21.87 5.75
C ARG A 87 22.50 22.11 4.29
N ALA A 88 22.13 21.06 3.55
CA ALA A 88 21.67 21.19 2.17
C ALA A 88 20.36 22.00 2.08
N ILE A 89 19.41 21.74 3.00
CA ILE A 89 18.16 22.50 3.11
C ILE A 89 18.45 23.97 3.43
N PHE A 90 19.30 24.25 4.42
CA PHE A 90 19.69 25.62 4.77
C PHE A 90 20.37 26.35 3.60
N ALA A 91 21.19 25.64 2.82
CA ALA A 91 21.83 26.20 1.63
C ALA A 91 20.87 26.39 0.44
N GLY A 92 19.65 25.82 0.50
CA GLY A 92 18.68 25.85 -0.59
C GLY A 92 19.18 25.15 -1.87
N LYS A 93 20.09 24.18 -1.75
CA LYS A 93 20.77 23.56 -2.91
C LYS A 93 20.62 22.05 -2.94
N SER A 94 20.15 21.55 -4.08
CA SER A 94 20.25 20.14 -4.44
C SER A 94 21.72 19.72 -4.50
N THR A 95 22.05 18.57 -3.91
CA THR A 95 23.43 18.09 -3.79
C THR A 95 23.49 16.60 -3.52
N SER A 96 24.69 16.01 -3.52
CA SER A 96 24.92 14.65 -3.02
C SER A 96 25.64 14.73 -1.67
N LEU A 97 25.23 13.88 -0.74
CA LEU A 97 25.84 13.75 0.57
C LEU A 97 27.02 12.76 0.53
N PRO A 98 27.94 12.81 1.52
CA PRO A 98 29.14 11.97 1.52
C PRO A 98 28.87 10.46 1.55
N ASP A 99 27.70 10.02 2.01
CA ASP A 99 27.26 8.62 2.02
C ASP A 99 26.67 8.16 0.67
N GLY A 100 26.67 9.05 -0.34
CA GLY A 100 26.08 8.82 -1.65
C GLY A 100 24.59 9.12 -1.73
N SER A 101 23.94 9.55 -0.64
CA SER A 101 22.53 9.94 -0.67
C SER A 101 22.34 11.22 -1.48
N GLY A 102 21.29 11.29 -2.29
CA GLY A 102 20.94 12.47 -3.07
C GLY A 102 19.98 13.39 -2.31
N VAL A 103 20.17 14.70 -2.43
CA VAL A 103 19.26 15.72 -1.92
C VAL A 103 18.73 16.53 -3.10
N ARG A 104 17.41 16.58 -3.25
CA ARG A 104 16.72 17.49 -4.16
C ARG A 104 15.97 18.54 -3.35
N ILE A 105 16.19 19.80 -3.70
CA ILE A 105 15.49 20.95 -3.15
C ILE A 105 14.72 21.61 -4.30
N SER A 106 13.43 21.86 -4.10
CA SER A 106 12.59 22.63 -5.01
C SER A 106 11.71 23.59 -4.22
N GLU A 107 11.37 24.72 -4.82
CA GLU A 107 10.42 25.66 -4.25
C GLU A 107 9.01 25.34 -4.73
N PHE A 108 8.01 25.65 -3.91
CA PHE A 108 6.61 25.54 -4.27
C PHE A 108 5.81 26.67 -3.59
N ASP A 109 4.58 26.89 -4.06
CA ASP A 109 3.65 27.84 -3.44
C ASP A 109 3.02 27.22 -2.18
N PRO A 110 3.22 27.75 -0.95
CA PRO A 110 2.57 27.21 0.24
C PRO A 110 1.04 27.09 0.13
N ALA A 111 0.40 27.93 -0.68
CA ALA A 111 -1.05 27.95 -0.83
C ALA A 111 -1.62 26.64 -1.40
N VAL A 112 -0.85 25.87 -2.19
CA VAL A 112 -1.34 24.55 -2.69
C VAL A 112 -1.51 23.53 -1.57
N LEU A 113 -0.84 23.70 -0.42
CA LEU A 113 -1.08 22.83 0.74
C LEU A 113 -2.39 23.14 1.45
N GLY A 114 -2.96 24.34 1.28
CA GLY A 114 -4.20 24.75 1.95
C GLY A 114 -4.15 24.60 3.48
N ASP A 115 -5.32 24.41 4.09
CA ASP A 115 -5.48 24.21 5.54
C ASP A 115 -5.34 22.72 5.96
N ILE A 116 -4.30 22.01 5.49
CA ILE A 116 -4.00 20.67 6.03
C ILE A 116 -3.85 20.76 7.56
N PRO A 117 -4.62 19.99 8.36
CA PRO A 117 -5.38 18.78 8.01
C PRO A 117 -6.92 18.94 7.96
N ASN A 118 -7.47 20.14 8.06
CA ASN A 118 -8.90 20.35 8.30
C ASN A 118 -9.73 20.30 7.00
N GLY A 119 -10.61 19.30 6.89
CA GLY A 119 -11.72 19.28 5.92
C GLY A 119 -11.41 18.77 4.51
N VAL A 120 -10.19 18.31 4.24
CA VAL A 120 -9.78 17.76 2.93
C VAL A 120 -9.73 16.24 3.00
N GLN A 121 -10.20 15.53 1.96
CA GLN A 121 -10.10 14.08 1.93
C GLN A 121 -8.63 13.63 1.98
N PRO A 122 -8.26 12.59 2.75
CA PRO A 122 -6.87 12.14 2.88
C PRO A 122 -6.16 11.82 1.55
N SER A 123 -6.92 11.37 0.54
CA SER A 123 -6.44 11.09 -0.82
C SER A 123 -6.00 12.36 -1.57
N GLU A 124 -6.74 13.45 -1.42
CA GLU A 124 -6.42 14.75 -2.03
C GLU A 124 -5.17 15.35 -1.38
N VAL A 125 -5.07 15.27 -0.04
CA VAL A 125 -3.86 15.67 0.69
C VAL A 125 -2.63 14.89 0.20
N ARG A 126 -2.78 13.58 -0.01
CA ARG A 126 -1.70 12.74 -0.55
C ARG A 126 -1.29 13.17 -1.95
N ALA A 127 -2.25 13.42 -2.85
CA ALA A 127 -1.97 13.82 -4.22
C ALA A 127 -1.20 15.16 -4.27
N THR A 128 -1.61 16.13 -3.47
CA THR A 128 -0.89 17.41 -3.33
C THR A 128 0.54 17.21 -2.82
N ILE A 129 0.73 16.37 -1.80
CA ILE A 129 2.06 16.05 -1.27
C ILE A 129 2.94 15.37 -2.33
N ASP A 130 2.38 14.43 -3.09
CA ASP A 130 3.08 13.75 -4.19
C ASP A 130 3.51 14.75 -5.27
N GLN A 131 2.63 15.70 -5.63
CA GLN A 131 2.94 16.77 -6.57
C GLN A 131 4.05 17.70 -6.04
N VAL A 132 3.93 18.20 -4.81
CA VAL A 132 4.90 19.12 -4.19
C VAL A 132 6.27 18.44 -4.00
N SER A 133 6.27 17.16 -3.63
CA SER A 133 7.50 16.40 -3.47
C SER A 133 8.06 15.90 -4.80
N GLU A 134 7.27 15.90 -5.88
CA GLU A 134 7.54 15.15 -7.12
C GLU A 134 7.94 13.70 -6.79
N THR A 135 7.20 13.08 -5.87
CA THR A 135 7.35 11.67 -5.50
C THR A 135 5.98 11.00 -5.51
N GLN A 136 5.95 9.68 -5.29
CA GLN A 136 4.71 8.94 -5.23
C GLN A 136 4.68 8.06 -3.98
N ASN A 137 3.66 8.24 -3.14
CA ASN A 137 3.42 7.41 -1.95
C ASN A 137 4.66 7.24 -1.02
N ARG A 138 5.45 8.30 -0.86
CA ARG A 138 6.63 8.37 0.02
C ARG A 138 6.33 8.96 1.40
N GLN A 139 7.17 8.65 2.38
CA GLN A 139 7.02 9.19 3.73
C GLN A 139 7.39 10.67 3.71
N THR A 140 6.40 11.55 3.85
CA THR A 140 6.59 13.01 3.79
C THR A 140 6.06 13.66 5.05
N MET A 141 6.89 14.49 5.69
CA MET A 141 6.49 15.36 6.79
C MET A 141 6.34 16.78 6.25
N VAL A 142 5.17 17.37 6.45
CA VAL A 142 4.88 18.77 6.08
C VAL A 142 4.84 19.61 7.35
N VAL A 143 5.58 20.72 7.34
CA VAL A 143 5.69 21.64 8.46
C VAL A 143 5.37 23.05 7.98
N GLY A 144 4.24 23.61 8.43
CA GLY A 144 3.93 25.02 8.25
C GLY A 144 4.79 25.91 9.15
N THR A 145 5.09 27.12 8.71
CA THR A 145 5.84 28.10 9.50
C THR A 145 4.95 29.26 9.92
N HIS A 146 5.26 29.89 11.05
CA HIS A 146 4.53 31.09 11.50
C HIS A 146 4.67 32.30 10.56
N ALA A 147 5.65 32.28 9.66
CA ALA A 147 5.88 33.32 8.67
C ALA A 147 5.04 33.13 7.39
N GLY A 148 4.20 32.09 7.32
CA GLY A 148 3.34 31.80 6.17
C GLY A 148 3.96 30.89 5.11
N GLY A 149 5.14 30.33 5.36
CA GLY A 149 5.78 29.35 4.49
C GLY A 149 5.51 27.90 4.91
N ALA A 150 6.10 26.96 4.17
CA ALA A 150 5.98 25.53 4.46
C ALA A 150 7.24 24.75 4.06
N LEU A 151 7.57 23.70 4.82
CA LEU A 151 8.66 22.79 4.53
C LEU A 151 8.11 21.37 4.37
N ALA A 152 8.22 20.80 3.17
CA ALA A 152 7.88 19.41 2.88
C ALA A 152 9.15 18.57 2.85
N LEU A 153 9.32 17.66 3.80
CA LEU A 153 10.48 16.77 3.93
C LEU A 153 10.08 15.37 3.50
N THR A 154 10.68 14.86 2.43
CA THR A 154 10.37 13.52 1.92
C THR A 154 11.59 12.60 2.02
N LEU A 155 11.42 11.42 2.59
CA LEU A 155 12.40 10.34 2.53
C LEU A 155 12.00 9.30 1.49
N GLN A 156 12.95 8.95 0.63
CA GLN A 156 12.78 7.85 -0.33
C GLN A 156 14.06 7.03 -0.50
N SER A 157 13.91 5.87 -1.14
CA SER A 157 15.01 5.02 -1.57
C SER A 157 15.12 5.07 -3.10
N SER A 158 16.34 4.93 -3.62
CA SER A 158 16.57 4.64 -5.04
C SER A 158 16.24 3.18 -5.42
N GLN A 159 16.06 2.30 -4.43
CA GLN A 159 15.62 0.93 -4.64
C GLN A 159 14.10 0.84 -4.58
N ASP A 160 13.53 0.02 -5.46
CA ASP A 160 12.10 -0.26 -5.45
C ASP A 160 11.66 -0.98 -4.17
N ASP A 161 10.42 -0.71 -3.77
CA ASP A 161 9.77 -1.43 -2.70
C ASP A 161 9.44 -2.86 -3.14
N ALA A 162 9.59 -3.81 -2.23
CA ALA A 162 9.42 -5.24 -2.50
C ALA A 162 8.07 -5.77 -1.99
N LEU A 163 7.02 -4.94 -1.97
CA LEU A 163 5.71 -5.27 -1.40
C LEU A 163 5.14 -6.57 -1.99
N MET A 164 5.03 -6.65 -3.32
CA MET A 164 4.50 -7.82 -4.02
C MET A 164 5.27 -9.09 -3.67
N LYS A 165 6.60 -9.03 -3.71
CA LYS A 165 7.44 -10.16 -3.31
C LYS A 165 7.16 -10.56 -1.86
N ALA A 166 7.11 -9.60 -0.94
CA ALA A 166 6.89 -9.85 0.48
C ALA A 166 5.50 -10.46 0.79
N ILE A 167 4.46 -10.03 0.07
CA ILE A 167 3.12 -10.63 0.14
C ILE A 167 3.20 -12.10 -0.29
N PHE A 168 3.70 -12.38 -1.49
CA PHE A 168 3.67 -13.75 -2.04
C PHE A 168 4.66 -14.71 -1.40
N ASP A 169 5.76 -14.22 -0.82
CA ASP A 169 6.61 -15.01 0.06
C ASP A 169 5.82 -15.46 1.30
N THR A 170 5.04 -14.55 1.90
CA THR A 170 4.19 -14.84 3.07
C THR A 170 3.07 -15.83 2.72
N LEU A 171 2.38 -15.64 1.59
CA LEU A 171 1.34 -16.56 1.13
C LEU A 171 1.91 -17.94 0.77
N SER A 172 3.10 -17.98 0.16
CA SER A 172 3.76 -19.25 -0.18
C SER A 172 4.16 -20.05 1.06
N ASP A 173 4.68 -19.38 2.09
CA ASP A 173 4.99 -20.03 3.37
C ASP A 173 3.72 -20.55 4.04
N SER A 174 2.65 -19.75 4.03
CA SER A 174 1.37 -20.09 4.65
C SER A 174 0.68 -21.25 3.94
N ALA A 175 0.71 -21.28 2.60
CA ALA A 175 0.09 -22.35 1.81
C ALA A 175 0.68 -23.73 2.12
N ARG A 176 1.95 -23.77 2.53
CA ARG A 176 2.68 -25.00 2.89
C ARG A 176 2.48 -25.43 4.33
N ARG A 177 2.21 -24.49 5.24
CA ARG A 177 2.23 -24.73 6.69
C ARG A 177 0.86 -24.66 7.35
N GLN A 178 -0.05 -23.88 6.78
CA GLN A 178 -1.33 -23.54 7.43
C GLN A 178 -2.48 -24.37 6.90
N PHE A 179 -2.51 -24.69 5.60
CA PHE A 179 -3.55 -25.53 5.03
C PHE A 179 -3.27 -27.01 5.20
N SER A 180 -4.32 -27.82 5.26
CA SER A 180 -4.18 -29.28 5.31
C SER A 180 -3.68 -29.88 4.00
N GLY A 181 -3.88 -29.18 2.87
CA GLY A 181 -3.63 -29.68 1.52
C GLY A 181 -4.66 -30.70 1.02
N THR A 182 -5.65 -31.06 1.85
CA THR A 182 -6.62 -32.12 1.54
C THR A 182 -7.97 -31.57 1.06
N ARG A 183 -8.32 -30.34 1.46
CA ARG A 183 -9.56 -29.62 1.11
C ARG A 183 -9.24 -28.46 0.17
N GLY A 184 -10.29 -27.85 -0.41
CA GLY A 184 -10.14 -26.56 -1.07
C GLY A 184 -9.73 -25.50 -0.05
N ALA A 185 -8.84 -24.59 -0.42
CA ALA A 185 -8.32 -23.55 0.45
C ALA A 185 -8.29 -22.18 -0.22
N MET A 186 -8.59 -21.10 0.50
CA MET A 186 -8.47 -19.73 -0.02
C MET A 186 -7.70 -18.83 0.93
N PHE A 187 -7.03 -17.83 0.36
CA PHE A 187 -6.49 -16.71 1.13
C PHE A 187 -7.43 -15.51 1.10
N LEU A 188 -7.58 -14.82 2.23
CA LEU A 188 -8.13 -13.47 2.31
C LEU A 188 -7.06 -12.53 2.83
N VAL A 189 -6.66 -11.56 2.01
CA VAL A 189 -5.51 -10.70 2.27
C VAL A 189 -5.97 -9.25 2.47
N GLY A 190 -5.91 -8.76 3.70
CA GLY A 190 -6.13 -7.35 4.03
C GLY A 190 -4.91 -6.51 3.66
N LEU A 191 -5.10 -5.50 2.81
CA LEU A 191 -4.06 -4.55 2.40
C LEU A 191 -4.25 -3.24 3.15
N HIS A 192 -3.37 -2.98 4.11
CA HIS A 192 -3.37 -1.70 4.81
C HIS A 192 -2.74 -0.63 3.91
N GLY A 193 -3.35 0.55 3.87
CA GLY A 193 -2.85 1.71 3.12
C GLY A 193 -3.17 1.67 1.61
N LEU A 194 -3.97 0.71 1.16
CA LEU A 194 -4.62 0.75 -0.16
C LEU A 194 -6.10 1.05 0.06
N GLY A 195 -6.58 2.18 -0.46
CA GLY A 195 -8.00 2.56 -0.34
C GLY A 195 -8.91 1.71 -1.25
N GLY A 196 -10.21 1.68 -0.94
CA GLY A 196 -11.21 0.98 -1.75
C GLY A 196 -11.18 1.38 -3.23
N ASP A 197 -11.21 2.68 -3.53
CA ASP A 197 -11.17 3.19 -4.91
C ASP A 197 -9.91 2.77 -5.67
N GLN A 198 -8.77 2.67 -4.97
CA GLN A 198 -7.52 2.23 -5.58
C GLN A 198 -7.55 0.75 -5.94
N LEU A 199 -8.05 -0.10 -5.02
CA LEU A 199 -8.21 -1.53 -5.30
C LEU A 199 -9.28 -1.78 -6.37
N PHE A 200 -10.35 -0.97 -6.38
CA PHE A 200 -11.38 -1.00 -7.39
C PHE A 200 -10.83 -0.64 -8.77
N SER A 201 -10.03 0.43 -8.87
CA SER A 201 -9.37 0.82 -10.13
C SER A 201 -8.44 -0.28 -10.65
N VAL A 202 -7.68 -0.94 -9.77
CA VAL A 202 -6.86 -2.12 -10.12
C VAL A 202 -7.72 -3.25 -10.67
N ALA A 203 -8.86 -3.55 -10.02
CA ALA A 203 -9.78 -4.59 -10.47
C ALA A 203 -10.40 -4.26 -11.84
N GLN A 204 -10.81 -3.01 -12.07
CA GLN A 204 -11.37 -2.57 -13.35
C GLN A 204 -10.34 -2.70 -14.48
N GLN A 205 -9.09 -2.29 -14.26
CA GLN A 205 -8.03 -2.43 -15.26
C GLN A 205 -7.81 -3.90 -15.62
N ASP A 206 -7.77 -4.80 -14.63
CA ASP A 206 -7.56 -6.23 -14.88
C ASP A 206 -8.75 -6.93 -15.59
N GLN A 207 -9.95 -6.35 -15.50
CA GLN A 207 -11.14 -6.84 -16.20
C GLN A 207 -11.21 -6.34 -17.66
N ASP A 208 -10.55 -5.23 -17.98
CA ASP A 208 -10.46 -4.70 -19.34
C ASP A 208 -9.40 -5.46 -20.14
N ILE A 209 -9.85 -6.28 -21.10
CA ILE A 209 -8.99 -7.11 -21.96
C ILE A 209 -8.06 -6.25 -22.85
N SER A 210 -8.40 -4.99 -23.10
CA SER A 210 -7.56 -4.08 -23.88
C SER A 210 -6.38 -3.51 -23.09
N GLN A 211 -6.43 -3.59 -21.76
CA GLN A 211 -5.40 -3.08 -20.86
C GLN A 211 -4.34 -4.15 -20.58
N THR A 212 -3.14 -3.68 -20.20
CA THR A 212 -2.12 -4.60 -19.70
C THR A 212 -2.50 -5.04 -18.28
N PRO A 213 -2.41 -6.36 -17.97
CA PRO A 213 -2.66 -6.85 -16.62
C PRO A 213 -1.80 -6.14 -15.58
N THR A 214 -2.41 -5.85 -14.43
CA THR A 214 -1.71 -5.21 -13.32
C THR A 214 -0.64 -6.13 -12.73
N ALA A 215 0.31 -5.55 -11.99
CA ALA A 215 1.31 -6.32 -11.25
C ALA A 215 0.66 -7.29 -10.25
N LEU A 216 -0.49 -6.93 -9.68
CA LEU A 216 -1.27 -7.79 -8.79
C LEU A 216 -1.77 -9.04 -9.52
N ARG A 217 -2.46 -8.87 -10.66
CA ARG A 217 -2.91 -9.99 -11.50
C ARG A 217 -1.77 -10.93 -11.88
N ILE A 218 -0.66 -10.37 -12.37
CA ILE A 218 0.50 -11.17 -12.80
C ILE A 218 1.06 -11.97 -11.62
N ALA A 219 1.19 -11.35 -10.45
CA ALA A 219 1.75 -12.01 -9.28
C ALA A 219 0.81 -13.09 -8.71
N VAL A 220 -0.51 -12.84 -8.66
CA VAL A 220 -1.50 -13.83 -8.22
C VAL A 220 -1.52 -15.03 -9.16
N SER A 221 -1.54 -14.81 -10.48
CA SER A 221 -1.49 -15.90 -11.46
C SER A 221 -0.24 -16.76 -11.27
N ARG A 222 0.95 -16.14 -11.13
CA ARG A 222 2.20 -16.87 -10.86
C ARG A 222 2.16 -17.63 -9.55
N PHE A 223 1.54 -17.07 -8.52
CA PHE A 223 1.35 -17.75 -7.26
C PHE A 223 0.47 -18.98 -7.44
N LEU A 224 -0.78 -18.80 -7.88
CA LEU A 224 -1.78 -19.88 -8.04
C LEU A 224 -1.31 -21.01 -8.97
N SER A 225 -0.56 -20.69 -10.03
CA SER A 225 -0.06 -21.70 -10.98
C SER A 225 1.23 -22.41 -10.55
N GLY A 226 1.85 -22.02 -9.42
CA GLY A 226 3.11 -22.65 -9.01
C GLY A 226 2.94 -23.92 -8.18
N GLU A 227 4.04 -24.65 -8.03
CA GLU A 227 4.08 -25.98 -7.44
C GLU A 227 3.60 -26.02 -5.97
N GLY A 228 2.85 -27.07 -5.62
CA GLY A 228 2.34 -27.29 -4.26
C GLY A 228 1.16 -26.38 -3.88
N ARG A 229 0.41 -25.88 -4.87
CA ARG A 229 -0.70 -24.93 -4.66
C ARG A 229 -1.98 -25.38 -5.35
N ASP A 230 -2.10 -26.68 -5.61
CA ASP A 230 -3.27 -27.25 -6.27
C ASP A 230 -4.49 -27.23 -5.38
N HIS A 231 -4.32 -27.27 -4.05
CA HIS A 231 -5.39 -27.11 -3.08
C HIS A 231 -5.86 -25.67 -2.90
N VAL A 232 -5.10 -24.68 -3.35
CA VAL A 232 -5.47 -23.26 -3.23
C VAL A 232 -6.44 -22.91 -4.37
N VAL A 233 -7.72 -22.74 -4.04
CA VAL A 233 -8.81 -22.48 -4.98
C VAL A 233 -9.01 -20.99 -5.27
N GLY A 234 -8.38 -20.09 -4.51
CA GLY A 234 -8.37 -18.67 -4.84
C GLY A 234 -7.66 -17.78 -3.83
N VAL A 235 -7.52 -16.51 -4.20
CA VAL A 235 -7.00 -15.43 -3.34
C VAL A 235 -7.94 -14.24 -3.44
N GLY A 236 -8.39 -13.71 -2.31
CA GLY A 236 -9.09 -12.43 -2.20
C GLY A 236 -8.19 -11.38 -1.57
N PHE A 237 -8.27 -10.15 -2.07
CA PHE A 237 -7.65 -8.97 -1.48
C PHE A 237 -8.75 -8.03 -1.00
N LEU A 238 -8.58 -7.50 0.21
CA LEU A 238 -9.49 -6.56 0.84
C LEU A 238 -8.75 -5.25 1.03
N SER A 239 -9.32 -4.14 0.59
CA SER A 239 -8.85 -2.83 1.00
C SER A 239 -9.32 -2.57 2.43
N GLU A 240 -8.40 -2.31 3.35
CA GLU A 240 -8.77 -1.82 4.68
C GLU A 240 -8.74 -0.29 4.66
N SER A 241 -9.90 0.31 4.39
CA SER A 241 -10.06 1.76 4.48
C SER A 241 -9.96 2.21 5.93
N GLY A 242 -9.39 3.39 6.15
CA GLY A 242 -9.46 4.03 7.46
C GLY A 242 -10.92 4.24 7.91
N LEU A 243 -11.13 4.27 9.21
CA LEU A 243 -12.42 4.65 9.81
C LEU A 243 -12.75 6.09 9.43
N GLN A 244 -13.85 6.30 8.72
CA GLN A 244 -14.35 7.63 8.36
C GLN A 244 -15.34 8.08 9.45
N PRO A 245 -15.18 9.26 10.07
CA PRO A 245 -16.17 9.79 10.99
C PRO A 245 -17.49 10.03 10.22
N LEU A 246 -18.60 9.44 10.69
CA LEU A 246 -19.91 9.68 10.12
C LEU A 246 -20.66 10.77 10.91
N GLU A 247 -20.77 10.58 12.23
CA GLU A 247 -21.33 11.54 13.19
C GLU A 247 -20.68 11.35 14.58
N ALA A 248 -21.04 12.16 15.58
CA ALA A 248 -20.46 12.10 16.92
C ALA A 248 -20.58 10.69 17.54
N GLY A 249 -19.45 9.98 17.61
CA GLY A 249 -19.36 8.63 18.15
C GLY A 249 -19.65 7.50 17.14
N LEU A 250 -19.93 7.84 15.88
CA LEU A 250 -20.14 6.88 14.79
C LEU A 250 -19.02 6.99 13.76
N VAL A 251 -18.47 5.83 13.40
CA VAL A 251 -17.46 5.70 12.35
C VAL A 251 -17.98 4.72 11.30
N GLU A 252 -17.82 5.08 10.03
CA GLU A 252 -18.06 4.22 8.89
C GLU A 252 -16.75 3.54 8.48
N SER A 253 -16.86 2.26 8.13
CA SER A 253 -15.77 1.50 7.52
C SER A 253 -16.31 0.85 6.26
N GLY A 254 -15.79 1.27 5.11
CA GLY A 254 -16.06 0.66 3.82
C GLY A 254 -14.83 -0.07 3.28
N GLY A 255 -15.01 -0.90 2.27
CA GLY A 255 -13.90 -1.57 1.59
C GLY A 255 -14.32 -2.20 0.27
N THR A 256 -13.33 -2.41 -0.58
CA THR A 256 -13.43 -3.15 -1.83
C THR A 256 -12.78 -4.51 -1.66
N ALA A 257 -13.43 -5.54 -2.20
CA ALA A 257 -12.85 -6.87 -2.35
C ALA A 257 -12.52 -7.11 -3.83
N TYR A 258 -11.34 -7.64 -4.08
CA TYR A 258 -10.93 -8.10 -5.40
C TYR A 258 -10.33 -9.50 -5.30
N TYR A 259 -10.89 -10.44 -6.05
CA TYR A 259 -10.59 -11.86 -5.89
C TYR A 259 -10.18 -12.52 -7.20
N PHE A 260 -9.47 -13.64 -7.05
CA PHE A 260 -8.88 -14.41 -8.13
C PHE A 260 -9.18 -15.90 -7.91
N PRO A 261 -10.20 -16.45 -8.58
CA PRO A 261 -10.51 -17.87 -8.48
C PRO A 261 -9.54 -18.70 -9.33
N LYS A 262 -9.19 -19.91 -8.86
CA LYS A 262 -8.46 -20.95 -9.59
C LYS A 262 -9.43 -22.10 -9.92
N ARG A 263 -10.30 -21.88 -10.91
CA ARG A 263 -11.35 -22.84 -11.30
C ARG A 263 -10.81 -24.17 -11.80
N GLU A 264 -9.59 -24.17 -12.31
CA GLU A 264 -8.84 -25.33 -12.77
C GLU A 264 -8.23 -26.17 -11.62
N SER A 265 -8.35 -25.73 -10.36
CA SER A 265 -7.87 -26.49 -9.21
C SER A 265 -8.60 -27.85 -9.13
N PRO A 266 -7.89 -28.97 -8.85
CA PRO A 266 -8.52 -30.26 -8.58
C PRO A 266 -9.35 -30.28 -7.28
N LYS A 267 -9.25 -29.22 -6.46
CA LYS A 267 -10.03 -29.03 -5.24
C LYS A 267 -11.15 -28.01 -5.42
N TRP A 268 -11.36 -27.49 -6.63
CA TRP A 268 -12.46 -26.59 -6.92
C TRP A 268 -13.83 -27.29 -6.78
N SER A 269 -14.81 -26.59 -6.20
CA SER A 269 -16.23 -26.93 -6.24
C SER A 269 -17.01 -25.75 -6.81
N GLU A 270 -18.07 -26.02 -7.58
CA GLU A 270 -18.96 -24.97 -8.06
C GLU A 270 -19.69 -24.23 -6.93
N ASP A 271 -19.81 -24.84 -5.75
CA ASP A 271 -20.33 -24.17 -4.55
C ASP A 271 -19.48 -22.97 -4.14
N PHE A 272 -18.19 -22.92 -4.54
CA PHE A 272 -17.32 -21.77 -4.31
C PHE A 272 -17.63 -20.59 -5.24
N SER A 273 -18.32 -20.80 -6.37
CA SER A 273 -18.55 -19.76 -7.38
C SER A 273 -19.20 -18.50 -6.80
N GLY A 274 -20.10 -18.64 -5.83
CA GLY A 274 -20.74 -17.50 -5.14
C GLY A 274 -19.82 -16.66 -4.28
N LEU A 275 -18.72 -17.24 -3.76
CA LEU A 275 -17.70 -16.53 -2.97
C LEU A 275 -16.84 -15.59 -3.84
N PHE A 276 -16.81 -15.86 -5.15
CA PHE A 276 -16.06 -15.12 -6.16
C PHE A 276 -17.01 -14.39 -7.14
N ALA A 277 -18.20 -13.99 -6.67
CA ALA A 277 -19.15 -13.22 -7.46
C ALA A 277 -19.12 -11.73 -7.09
N TRP A 278 -19.14 -10.85 -8.09
CA TRP A 278 -19.02 -9.41 -7.91
C TRP A 278 -20.42 -8.81 -7.88
N ASN A 279 -20.94 -8.54 -6.68
CA ASN A 279 -22.23 -7.87 -6.52
C ASN A 279 -21.99 -6.40 -6.18
N HIS A 280 -21.64 -5.58 -7.18
CA HIS A 280 -21.65 -4.13 -7.02
C HIS A 280 -23.02 -3.59 -7.46
N PRO A 281 -23.72 -2.74 -6.66
CA PRO A 281 -25.03 -2.19 -7.01
C PRO A 281 -25.07 -1.45 -8.37
N ASN A 282 -23.92 -0.95 -8.83
CA ASN A 282 -23.78 -0.23 -10.11
C ASN A 282 -23.21 -1.06 -11.28
N ALA A 283 -22.89 -2.34 -11.09
CA ALA A 283 -22.37 -3.19 -12.17
C ALA A 283 -23.45 -3.61 -13.19
N GLN A 284 -24.74 -3.42 -12.88
CA GLN A 284 -25.85 -3.80 -13.77
C GLN A 284 -26.06 -2.85 -14.97
N LEU A 285 -25.40 -1.70 -15.03
CA LEU A 285 -25.55 -0.78 -16.16
C LEU A 285 -24.73 -1.19 -17.42
N GLY A 286 -23.92 -2.25 -17.34
CA GLY A 286 -23.10 -2.73 -18.45
C GLY A 286 -23.54 -4.06 -19.09
N ALA A 287 -24.53 -4.75 -18.54
CA ALA A 287 -24.86 -6.13 -18.92
C ALA A 287 -26.13 -6.29 -19.81
N ASP A 288 -26.86 -5.21 -20.12
CA ASP A 288 -28.03 -5.24 -21.02
C ASP A 288 -27.67 -5.01 -22.50
N GLY A 289 -26.39 -5.18 -22.85
CA GLY A 289 -25.85 -4.87 -24.17
C GLY A 289 -25.67 -6.04 -25.12
N LEU A 290 -26.14 -7.26 -24.85
CA LEU A 290 -26.00 -8.37 -25.80
C LEU A 290 -27.19 -9.35 -25.77
N GLY A 291 -28.04 -9.22 -26.79
CA GLY A 291 -28.68 -10.38 -27.42
C GLY A 291 -30.09 -10.73 -26.97
N ARG A 292 -31.08 -9.93 -27.40
CA ARG A 292 -32.40 -10.47 -27.72
C ARG A 292 -32.94 -9.82 -28.98
N SER A 293 -33.10 -10.63 -30.04
CA SER A 293 -34.24 -10.64 -30.97
C SER A 293 -33.97 -11.66 -32.09
N PRO A 294 -35.06 -12.17 -32.70
CA PRO A 294 -35.68 -13.48 -32.46
C PRO A 294 -34.95 -14.68 -33.09
#